data_AF-A0A261GKU8-F1
#
_entry.id   AF-A0A261GKU8-F1
#
_cell.length_a   1.000
_cell.length_b   1.000
_cell.length_c   1.000
_cell.angle_alpha   90.00
_cell.angle_beta   90.00
_cell.angle_gamma   90.00
#
_symmetry.space_group_name_H-M   'P 1'
#
loop_
_entity.id
_entity.type
_entity.pdbx_description
1 polymer ?
#
loop_
_entity_poly.entity_id
_entity_poly.type
_entity_poly.pdbx_seq_one_letter_code
_entity_poly.pdbx_strand_id
1 'polypeptide(L)'
;MTDSTPPPDPAKEIARLTEELRQLREDVDSSYYRIPKQEFESITVRNITHDVTEHMNSKLATIRNWLGGGLLVFSFLGITQIGKILELETQKLASNLNTELDNRMDSELATINLEIANQTRQSELNQAESKVYLRQELARIEDQINSKAVLVERKQEDLESKMTNLFADVELAQSSIYRAELASIRDGLAKGYMDFKPARRQALSRLTPLLARVTKLQDSTLANEYLDELFRWTFQLGEYEKLDQYRVEYEENFEFNPTTWANIAIADMFLYEESGSPIYLQRALDANDKALQRLPSYGVPLAVRLILHAIEIDRAADEATKTQQVSDADTLLHQLNSGSNLITVYEAYDYLKQLESDHVASRYINKLHDYFSASLDTMEQGYTDYLISRGELPAAGEDGY
;
A
#
# COMPACT_ATOMS: atom_id res chain seq x y z
N MET A 1 1.21 5.87 40.66
CA MET A 1 2.49 5.81 39.91
C MET A 1 2.12 5.63 38.46
N THR A 2 1.99 6.74 37.73
CA THR A 2 1.72 6.76 36.30
C THR A 2 3.07 6.89 35.62
N ASP A 3 3.54 5.82 34.98
CA ASP A 3 4.74 5.84 34.16
C ASP A 3 4.49 6.75 32.96
N SER A 4 4.93 8.01 33.09
CA SER A 4 4.94 8.98 32.01
C SER A 4 6.26 8.84 31.26
N THR A 5 6.39 7.79 30.46
CA THR A 5 7.43 7.76 29.43
C THR A 5 7.10 8.86 28.42
N PRO A 6 8.02 9.81 28.17
CA PRO A 6 7.80 10.88 27.20
C PRO A 6 7.59 10.27 25.80
N PRO A 7 6.75 10.89 24.95
CA PRO A 7 6.50 10.37 23.61
C PRO A 7 7.83 10.28 22.84
N PRO A 8 8.08 9.16 22.14
CA PRO A 8 9.31 8.97 21.39
C PRO A 8 9.43 10.05 20.31
N ASP A 9 10.65 10.59 20.18
CA ASP A 9 11.02 11.58 19.18
C ASP A 9 10.76 11.01 17.77
N PRO A 10 9.83 11.58 16.98
CA PRO A 10 9.45 11.05 15.67
C PRO A 10 10.64 10.91 14.71
N ALA A 11 11.64 11.78 14.85
CA ALA A 11 12.85 11.72 14.03
C ALA A 11 13.71 10.49 14.35
N LYS A 12 13.74 10.07 15.63
CA LYS A 12 14.44 8.84 16.06
C LYS A 12 13.68 7.58 15.67
N GLU A 13 12.35 7.62 15.72
CA GLU A 13 11.50 6.52 15.25
C GLU A 13 11.71 6.27 13.75
N ILE A 14 11.76 7.34 12.92
CA ILE A 14 12.06 7.22 11.48
C ILE A 14 13.47 6.68 11.24
N ALA A 15 14.48 7.17 11.97
CA ALA A 15 15.84 6.69 11.81
C ALA A 15 15.94 5.19 12.13
N ARG A 16 15.21 4.73 13.16
CA ARG A 16 15.10 3.30 13.51
C ARG A 16 14.41 2.51 12.40
N LEU A 17 13.22 2.94 11.97
CA LEU A 17 12.45 2.26 10.92
C LEU A 17 13.17 2.24 9.57
N THR A 18 13.92 3.29 9.24
CA THR A 18 14.73 3.37 8.02
C THR A 18 15.90 2.39 8.06
N GLU A 19 16.54 2.24 9.22
CA GLU A 19 17.61 1.27 9.42
C GLU A 19 17.08 -0.18 9.44
N GLU A 20 15.91 -0.42 10.03
CA GLU A 20 15.22 -1.71 9.96
C GLU A 20 14.82 -2.07 8.51
N LEU A 21 14.34 -1.10 7.71
CA LEU A 21 14.11 -1.27 6.27
C LEU A 21 15.39 -1.61 5.49
N ARG A 22 16.50 -0.96 5.84
CA ARG A 22 17.81 -1.22 5.22
C ARG A 22 18.30 -2.64 5.55
N GLN A 23 18.14 -3.08 6.80
CA GLN A 23 18.49 -4.43 7.24
C GLN A 23 17.60 -5.49 6.62
N LEU A 24 16.28 -5.26 6.56
CA LEU A 24 15.35 -6.14 5.85
C LEU A 24 15.71 -6.27 4.36
N ARG A 25 16.13 -5.18 3.72
CA ARG A 25 16.60 -5.21 2.33
C ARG A 25 17.91 -5.99 2.17
N GLU A 26 18.88 -5.81 3.08
CA GLU A 26 20.11 -6.61 3.10
C GLU A 26 19.85 -8.09 3.41
N ASP A 27 18.87 -8.41 4.26
CA ASP A 27 18.43 -9.77 4.57
C ASP A 27 17.71 -10.41 3.38
N VAL A 28 16.93 -9.64 2.61
CA VAL A 28 16.32 -10.11 1.35
C VAL A 28 17.40 -10.34 0.29
N ASP A 29 18.34 -9.41 0.13
CA ASP A 29 19.43 -9.54 -0.84
C ASP A 29 20.44 -10.64 -0.44
N SER A 30 20.58 -10.96 0.85
CA SER A 30 21.44 -12.04 1.35
C SER A 30 20.73 -13.39 1.46
N SER A 31 19.39 -13.42 1.57
CA SER A 31 18.58 -14.64 1.52
C SER A 31 18.25 -15.09 0.09
N TYR A 32 18.44 -14.22 -0.92
CA TYR A 32 18.72 -14.65 -2.28
C TYR A 32 20.08 -15.35 -2.31
N TYR A 33 20.07 -16.64 -2.03
CA TYR A 33 21.20 -17.52 -2.31
C TYR A 33 21.56 -17.42 -3.80
N ARG A 34 22.55 -16.58 -4.13
CA ARG A 34 23.48 -16.88 -5.22
C ARG A 34 24.13 -18.20 -4.84
N ILE A 35 23.58 -19.30 -5.33
CA ILE A 35 24.23 -20.60 -5.29
C ILE A 35 25.66 -20.39 -5.83
N PRO A 36 26.71 -20.56 -5.02
CA PRO A 36 28.07 -20.43 -5.50
C PRO A 36 28.27 -21.58 -6.49
N LYS A 37 28.34 -21.27 -7.80
CA LYS A 37 28.55 -22.27 -8.86
C LYS A 37 29.71 -23.23 -8.52
N GLN A 38 30.76 -22.71 -7.88
CA GLN A 38 31.94 -23.48 -7.50
C GLN A 38 31.70 -24.50 -6.38
N GLU A 39 30.81 -24.24 -5.41
CA GLU A 39 30.53 -25.21 -4.34
C GLU A 39 29.62 -26.33 -4.82
N PHE A 40 28.62 -26.01 -5.66
CA PHE A 40 27.74 -27.00 -6.28
C PHE A 40 28.51 -27.89 -7.28
N GLU A 41 29.40 -27.32 -8.09
CA GLU A 41 30.29 -28.09 -8.96
C GLU A 41 31.31 -28.91 -8.16
N SER A 42 31.86 -28.39 -7.06
CA SER A 42 32.82 -29.16 -6.24
C SER A 42 32.18 -30.32 -5.47
N ILE A 43 30.95 -30.18 -4.97
CA ILE A 43 30.26 -31.25 -4.23
C ILE A 43 29.78 -32.33 -5.22
N THR A 44 29.28 -31.92 -6.39
CA THR A 44 28.81 -32.87 -7.41
C THR A 44 29.98 -33.57 -8.12
N VAL A 45 31.08 -32.87 -8.41
CA VAL A 45 32.24 -33.47 -9.08
C VAL A 45 33.13 -34.23 -8.10
N ARG A 46 33.36 -33.76 -6.87
CA ARG A 46 34.26 -34.45 -5.91
C ARG A 46 33.63 -35.73 -5.34
N ASN A 47 32.33 -35.76 -5.04
CA ASN A 47 31.71 -36.96 -4.48
C ASN A 47 31.31 -37.97 -5.56
N ILE A 48 30.84 -37.54 -6.74
CA ILE A 48 30.47 -38.48 -7.81
C ILE A 48 31.71 -38.99 -8.55
N THR A 49 32.76 -38.17 -8.71
CA THR A 49 33.95 -38.60 -9.47
C THR A 49 34.93 -39.37 -8.59
N HIS A 50 35.00 -39.14 -7.28
CA HIS A 50 35.89 -39.91 -6.39
C HIS A 50 35.31 -41.29 -6.07
N ASP A 51 34.02 -41.40 -5.73
CA ASP A 51 33.39 -42.68 -5.40
C ASP A 51 33.19 -43.58 -6.63
N VAL A 52 32.87 -43.02 -7.80
CA VAL A 52 32.74 -43.83 -9.03
C VAL A 52 34.12 -44.28 -9.55
N THR A 53 35.18 -43.46 -9.41
CA THR A 53 36.51 -43.80 -9.92
C THR A 53 37.25 -44.78 -9.01
N GLU A 54 37.14 -44.69 -7.68
CA GLU A 54 37.74 -45.69 -6.76
C GLU A 54 37.00 -47.04 -6.79
N HIS A 55 35.67 -47.01 -6.89
CA HIS A 55 34.88 -48.25 -6.92
C HIS A 55 34.90 -48.94 -8.30
N MET A 56 35.06 -48.19 -9.40
CA MET A 56 35.31 -48.78 -10.72
C MET A 56 36.76 -49.25 -10.90
N ASN A 57 37.78 -48.53 -10.43
CA ASN A 57 39.18 -48.96 -10.61
C ASN A 57 39.55 -50.19 -9.75
N SER A 58 39.01 -50.33 -8.54
CA SER A 58 39.23 -51.53 -7.72
C SER A 58 38.56 -52.78 -8.30
N LYS A 59 37.35 -52.64 -8.88
CA LYS A 59 36.64 -53.73 -9.56
C LYS A 59 37.24 -54.07 -10.93
N LEU A 60 37.68 -53.07 -11.71
CA LEU A 60 38.41 -53.29 -12.98
C LEU A 60 39.79 -53.92 -12.76
N ALA A 61 40.51 -53.57 -11.69
CA ALA A 61 41.80 -54.20 -11.36
C ALA A 61 41.63 -55.68 -10.99
N THR A 62 40.54 -56.04 -10.31
CA THR A 62 40.22 -57.43 -9.94
C THR A 62 39.82 -58.25 -11.18
N ILE A 63 39.04 -57.67 -12.09
CA ILE A 63 38.65 -58.29 -13.38
C ILE A 63 39.86 -58.42 -14.32
N ARG A 64 40.78 -57.44 -14.35
CA ARG A 64 42.01 -57.48 -15.16
C ARG A 64 43.01 -58.53 -14.67
N ASN A 65 43.12 -58.73 -13.36
CA ASN A 65 43.96 -59.81 -12.80
C ASN A 65 43.36 -61.20 -13.04
N TRP A 66 42.02 -61.31 -13.04
CA TRP A 66 41.34 -62.58 -13.35
C TRP A 66 41.43 -62.94 -14.83
N LEU A 67 41.19 -61.98 -15.74
CA LEU A 67 41.35 -62.16 -17.18
C LEU A 67 42.82 -62.33 -17.61
N GLY A 68 43.78 -61.68 -16.92
CA GLY A 68 45.21 -61.82 -17.18
C GLY A 68 45.81 -63.15 -16.70
N GLY A 69 45.27 -63.74 -15.62
CA GLY A 69 45.69 -65.05 -15.11
C GLY A 69 45.05 -66.23 -15.86
N GLY A 70 43.79 -66.10 -16.26
CA GLY A 70 43.05 -67.16 -16.96
C GLY A 70 43.50 -67.39 -18.41
N LEU A 71 44.00 -66.36 -19.10
CA LEU A 71 44.47 -66.47 -20.49
C LEU A 71 45.85 -67.10 -20.65
N LEU A 72 46.66 -67.19 -19.58
CA LEU A 72 47.97 -67.84 -19.61
C LEU A 72 47.89 -69.37 -19.46
N VAL A 73 46.80 -69.89 -18.89
CA VAL A 73 46.59 -71.34 -18.75
C VAL A 73 46.11 -71.98 -20.06
N PHE A 74 45.46 -71.21 -20.94
CA PHE A 74 44.99 -71.70 -22.25
C PHE A 74 45.99 -71.54 -23.40
N SER A 75 47.16 -70.93 -23.17
CA SER A 75 48.23 -70.79 -24.17
C SER A 75 49.39 -71.78 -24.03
N PHE A 76 49.32 -72.74 -23.08
CA PHE A 76 50.43 -73.68 -22.81
C PHE A 76 50.22 -75.13 -23.30
N LEU A 77 49.11 -75.44 -23.98
CA LEU A 77 48.91 -76.75 -24.64
C LEU A 77 48.61 -76.57 -26.12
N GLY A 78 49.53 -75.88 -26.80
CA GLY A 78 49.66 -75.95 -28.24
C GLY A 78 50.92 -76.75 -28.61
N ILE A 79 50.74 -77.59 -29.63
CA ILE A 79 51.74 -77.98 -30.64
C ILE A 79 52.42 -79.35 -30.45
N THR A 80 51.93 -80.26 -31.29
CA THR A 80 52.65 -81.18 -32.20
C THR A 80 53.85 -81.98 -31.70
N GLN A 81 53.83 -83.27 -32.08
CA GLN A 81 54.84 -84.33 -31.93
C GLN A 81 54.54 -85.35 -30.81
N ILE A 82 53.69 -86.33 -31.13
CA ILE A 82 53.92 -87.79 -30.98
C ILE A 82 52.99 -88.45 -32.01
N GLY A 83 53.31 -88.23 -33.29
CA GLY A 83 52.56 -88.80 -34.42
C GLY A 83 53.08 -90.14 -34.91
N LYS A 84 54.00 -90.80 -34.19
CA LYS A 84 54.64 -92.06 -34.69
C LYS A 84 54.98 -93.12 -33.66
N ILE A 85 54.62 -92.95 -32.39
CA ILE A 85 54.79 -94.02 -31.39
C ILE A 85 53.54 -94.01 -30.52
N LEU A 86 52.50 -94.74 -30.92
CA LEU A 86 51.36 -95.25 -30.11
C LEU A 86 50.10 -95.52 -30.95
N GLU A 87 50.25 -95.83 -32.24
CA GLU A 87 49.14 -96.23 -33.12
C GLU A 87 48.71 -97.70 -32.94
N LEU A 88 49.12 -98.39 -31.86
CA LEU A 88 48.70 -99.77 -31.61
C LEU A 88 48.17 -100.08 -30.19
N GLU A 89 48.11 -99.10 -29.28
CA GLU A 89 47.43 -99.24 -27.97
C GLU A 89 46.36 -98.17 -27.71
N THR A 90 46.18 -97.21 -28.63
CA THR A 90 45.28 -96.06 -28.46
C THR A 90 43.80 -96.36 -28.67
N GLN A 91 43.40 -97.47 -29.32
CA GLN A 91 41.97 -97.75 -29.55
C GLN A 91 41.22 -98.31 -28.33
N LYS A 92 41.90 -98.96 -27.38
CA LYS A 92 41.29 -99.41 -26.12
C LYS A 92 41.44 -98.39 -24.98
N LEU A 93 42.44 -97.52 -25.06
CA LEU A 93 42.61 -96.43 -24.11
C LEU A 93 41.69 -95.24 -24.45
N ALA A 94 41.47 -94.94 -25.74
CA ALA A 94 40.65 -93.81 -26.17
C ALA A 94 39.16 -93.93 -25.87
N SER A 95 38.56 -95.14 -25.86
CA SER A 95 37.14 -95.26 -25.49
C SER A 95 36.92 -95.08 -23.99
N ASN A 96 37.79 -95.65 -23.16
CA ASN A 96 37.66 -95.53 -21.70
C ASN A 96 38.08 -94.13 -21.20
N LEU A 97 39.09 -93.50 -21.82
CA LEU A 97 39.42 -92.11 -21.52
C LEU A 97 38.40 -91.12 -22.07
N ASN A 98 37.84 -91.29 -23.28
CA ASN A 98 36.83 -90.34 -23.78
C ASN A 98 35.56 -90.39 -22.96
N THR A 99 35.08 -91.58 -22.55
CA THR A 99 33.87 -91.64 -21.72
C THR A 99 34.11 -91.07 -20.32
N GLU A 100 35.30 -91.25 -19.73
CA GLU A 100 35.61 -90.69 -18.40
C GLU A 100 35.98 -89.20 -18.45
N LEU A 101 36.61 -88.75 -19.54
CA LEU A 101 36.90 -87.33 -19.79
C LEU A 101 35.62 -86.57 -20.13
N ASP A 102 34.73 -87.10 -20.97
CA ASP A 102 33.41 -86.50 -21.26
C ASP A 102 32.56 -86.45 -20.00
N ASN A 103 32.50 -87.53 -19.20
CA ASN A 103 31.75 -87.51 -17.94
C ASN A 103 32.34 -86.52 -16.91
N ARG A 104 33.67 -86.37 -16.83
CA ARG A 104 34.32 -85.36 -15.97
C ARG A 104 34.12 -83.95 -16.50
N MET A 105 34.22 -83.76 -17.81
CA MET A 105 34.07 -82.46 -18.46
C MET A 105 32.61 -81.99 -18.43
N ASP A 106 31.64 -82.88 -18.60
CA ASP A 106 30.22 -82.61 -18.41
C ASP A 106 29.90 -82.30 -16.94
N SER A 107 30.53 -83.02 -16.00
CA SER A 107 30.40 -82.72 -14.56
C SER A 107 31.01 -81.37 -14.20
N GLU A 108 32.18 -81.02 -14.73
CA GLU A 108 32.83 -79.73 -14.50
C GLU A 108 32.08 -78.59 -15.20
N LEU A 109 31.58 -78.79 -16.42
CA LEU A 109 30.72 -77.85 -17.14
C LEU A 109 29.39 -77.62 -16.41
N ALA A 110 28.77 -78.68 -15.87
CA ALA A 110 27.58 -78.56 -15.05
C ALA A 110 27.86 -77.75 -13.77
N THR A 111 29.04 -77.95 -13.16
CA THR A 111 29.47 -77.20 -11.97
C THR A 111 29.76 -75.73 -12.28
N ILE A 112 30.43 -75.46 -13.40
CA ILE A 112 30.71 -74.09 -13.89
C ILE A 112 29.41 -73.36 -14.26
N ASN A 113 28.48 -74.02 -14.94
CA ASN A 113 27.18 -73.45 -15.27
C ASN A 113 26.35 -73.16 -14.01
N LEU A 114 26.42 -74.02 -13.00
CA LEU A 114 25.80 -73.78 -11.70
C LEU A 114 26.40 -72.56 -11.00
N GLU A 115 27.73 -72.42 -11.02
CA GLU A 115 28.46 -71.29 -10.44
C GLU A 115 28.13 -69.97 -11.16
N ILE A 116 28.10 -69.97 -12.50
CA ILE A 116 27.69 -68.81 -13.31
C ILE A 116 26.24 -68.44 -13.02
N ALA A 117 25.33 -69.42 -12.92
CA ALA A 117 23.93 -69.18 -12.61
C ALA A 117 23.75 -68.60 -11.20
N ASN A 118 24.51 -69.09 -10.21
CA ASN A 118 24.52 -68.54 -8.86
C ASN A 118 25.09 -67.13 -8.82
N GLN A 119 26.20 -66.85 -9.50
CA GLN A 119 26.78 -65.51 -9.58
C GLN A 119 25.86 -64.52 -10.30
N THR A 120 25.16 -64.97 -11.35
CA THR A 120 24.16 -64.16 -12.07
C THR A 120 22.98 -63.82 -11.17
N ARG A 121 22.42 -64.80 -10.46
CA ARG A 121 21.37 -64.56 -9.45
C ARG A 121 21.84 -63.61 -8.35
N GLN A 122 23.06 -63.79 -7.84
CA GLN A 122 23.63 -62.91 -6.81
C GLN A 122 23.76 -61.48 -7.33
N SER A 123 24.18 -61.30 -8.58
CA SER A 123 24.28 -59.99 -9.26
C SER A 123 22.90 -59.34 -9.44
N GLU A 124 21.91 -60.09 -9.90
CA GLU A 124 20.53 -59.62 -10.04
C GLU A 124 19.92 -59.21 -8.68
N LEU A 125 20.18 -59.98 -7.63
CA LEU A 125 19.72 -59.70 -6.27
C LEU A 125 20.38 -58.41 -5.73
N ASN A 126 21.69 -58.26 -5.91
CA ASN A 126 22.42 -57.04 -5.56
C ASN A 126 21.92 -55.81 -6.35
N GLN A 127 21.57 -55.97 -7.63
CA GLN A 127 20.97 -54.90 -8.44
C GLN A 127 19.55 -54.55 -7.96
N ALA A 128 18.75 -55.53 -7.57
CA ALA A 128 17.42 -55.32 -7.01
C ALA A 128 17.49 -54.58 -5.66
N GLU A 129 18.39 -55.00 -4.77
CA GLU A 129 18.65 -54.33 -3.49
C GLU A 129 19.12 -52.88 -3.69
N SER A 130 20.05 -52.65 -4.62
CA SER A 130 20.51 -51.30 -4.96
C SER A 130 19.38 -50.41 -5.51
N LYS A 131 18.49 -50.95 -6.36
CA LYS A 131 17.31 -50.21 -6.85
C LYS A 131 16.33 -49.86 -5.74
N VAL A 132 16.11 -50.77 -4.78
CA VAL A 132 15.26 -50.50 -3.60
C VAL A 132 15.88 -49.40 -2.74
N TYR A 133 17.19 -49.48 -2.48
CA TYR A 133 17.93 -48.46 -1.74
C TYR A 133 17.84 -47.08 -2.41
N LEU A 134 18.09 -47.00 -3.73
CA LEU A 134 18.01 -45.75 -4.49
C LEU A 134 16.59 -45.16 -4.48
N ARG A 135 15.55 -45.99 -4.55
CA ARG A 135 14.16 -45.52 -4.42
C ARG A 135 13.87 -44.96 -3.03
N GLN A 136 14.38 -45.60 -1.97
CA GLN A 136 14.23 -45.10 -0.60
C GLN A 136 14.96 -43.77 -0.39
N GLU A 137 16.19 -43.63 -0.88
CA GLU A 137 16.92 -42.37 -0.82
C GLU A 137 16.27 -41.28 -1.66
N LEU A 138 15.76 -41.59 -2.87
CA LEU A 138 15.01 -40.62 -3.68
C LEU A 138 13.74 -40.13 -2.96
N ALA A 139 12.96 -41.03 -2.37
CA ALA A 139 11.77 -40.65 -1.60
C ALA A 139 12.14 -39.76 -0.40
N ARG A 140 13.25 -40.06 0.28
CA ARG A 140 13.76 -39.25 1.39
C ARG A 140 14.19 -37.85 0.92
N ILE A 141 14.88 -37.75 -0.22
CA ILE A 141 15.27 -36.47 -0.82
C ILE A 141 14.02 -35.69 -1.23
N GLU A 142 13.02 -36.33 -1.82
CA GLU A 142 11.75 -35.72 -2.21
C GLU A 142 11.00 -35.14 -0.99
N ASP A 143 10.91 -35.90 0.10
CA ASP A 143 10.34 -35.41 1.38
C ASP A 143 11.12 -34.21 1.95
N GLN A 144 12.46 -34.24 1.86
CA GLN A 144 13.30 -33.12 2.28
C GLN A 144 13.12 -31.87 1.39
N ILE A 145 12.93 -32.05 0.08
CA ILE A 145 12.66 -30.96 -0.85
C ILE A 145 11.28 -30.37 -0.57
N ASN A 146 10.25 -31.21 -0.45
CA ASN A 146 8.88 -30.78 -0.20
C ASN A 146 8.75 -30.04 1.14
N SER A 147 9.36 -30.57 2.21
CA SER A 147 9.36 -29.88 3.52
C SER A 147 10.09 -28.53 3.49
N LYS A 148 11.19 -28.41 2.74
CA LYS A 148 11.87 -27.12 2.54
C LYS A 148 11.07 -26.16 1.68
N ALA A 149 10.38 -26.64 0.64
CA ALA A 149 9.53 -25.80 -0.21
C ALA A 149 8.40 -25.17 0.59
N VAL A 150 7.69 -25.96 1.41
CA VAL A 150 6.64 -25.46 2.31
C VAL A 150 7.19 -24.44 3.33
N LEU A 151 8.41 -24.65 3.83
CA LEU A 151 9.04 -23.68 4.74
C LEU A 151 9.36 -22.35 4.04
N VAL A 152 9.80 -22.39 2.77
CA VAL A 152 10.08 -21.19 1.97
C VAL A 152 8.78 -20.42 1.71
N GLU A 153 7.71 -21.10 1.31
CA GLU A 153 6.39 -20.47 1.09
C GLU A 153 5.90 -19.75 2.36
N ARG A 154 5.95 -20.43 3.52
CA ARG A 154 5.56 -19.82 4.80
C ARG A 154 6.42 -18.60 5.17
N LYS A 155 7.72 -18.64 4.87
CA LYS A 155 8.62 -17.50 5.10
C LYS A 155 8.32 -16.34 4.16
N GLN A 156 7.94 -16.63 2.92
CA GLN A 156 7.54 -15.61 1.96
C GLN A 156 6.23 -14.93 2.42
N GLU A 157 5.23 -15.70 2.84
CA GLU A 157 3.97 -15.16 3.39
C GLU A 157 4.22 -14.29 4.65
N ASP A 158 5.07 -14.75 5.58
CA ASP A 158 5.46 -13.99 6.77
C ASP A 158 6.21 -12.69 6.41
N LEU A 159 7.09 -12.73 5.41
CA LEU A 159 7.80 -11.54 4.92
C LEU A 159 6.85 -10.54 4.27
N GLU A 160 5.93 -11.00 3.42
CA GLU A 160 4.91 -10.17 2.78
C GLU A 160 4.03 -9.50 3.84
N SER A 161 3.57 -10.26 4.85
CA SER A 161 2.79 -9.70 5.97
C SER A 161 3.58 -8.66 6.77
N LYS A 162 4.86 -8.92 7.07
CA LYS A 162 5.73 -7.96 7.76
C LYS A 162 5.96 -6.70 6.94
N MET A 163 6.16 -6.82 5.62
CA MET A 163 6.31 -5.67 4.73
C MET A 163 5.03 -4.83 4.71
N THR A 164 3.86 -5.46 4.60
CA THR A 164 2.57 -4.74 4.65
C THR A 164 2.40 -3.98 5.96
N ASN A 165 2.67 -4.63 7.10
CA ASN A 165 2.59 -3.97 8.41
C ASN A 165 3.58 -2.81 8.53
N LEU A 166 4.81 -2.99 8.05
CA LEU A 166 5.84 -1.94 8.07
C LEU A 166 5.45 -0.75 7.20
N PHE A 167 4.85 -0.97 6.03
CA PHE A 167 4.35 0.13 5.20
C PHE A 167 3.22 0.90 5.90
N ALA A 168 2.30 0.19 6.57
CA ALA A 168 1.24 0.84 7.34
C ALA A 168 1.81 1.66 8.52
N ASP A 169 2.82 1.15 9.22
CA ASP A 169 3.48 1.86 10.33
C ASP A 169 4.23 3.11 9.84
N VAL A 170 4.93 3.01 8.70
CA VAL A 170 5.61 4.15 8.08
C VAL A 170 4.61 5.21 7.64
N GLU A 171 3.48 4.81 7.05
CA GLU A 171 2.43 5.73 6.64
C GLU A 171 1.80 6.42 7.85
N LEU A 172 1.50 5.68 8.92
CA LEU A 172 0.98 6.25 10.18
C LEU A 172 1.96 7.27 10.78
N ALA A 173 3.26 6.95 10.80
CA ALA A 173 4.30 7.85 11.28
C ALA A 173 4.40 9.13 10.42
N GLN A 174 4.33 8.99 9.10
CA GLN A 174 4.30 10.13 8.18
C GLN A 174 3.08 11.02 8.41
N SER A 175 1.88 10.44 8.50
CA SER A 175 0.66 11.19 8.81
C SER A 175 0.75 11.91 10.16
N SER A 176 1.33 11.28 11.18
CA SER A 176 1.56 11.92 12.49
C SER A 176 2.45 13.16 12.39
N ILE A 177 3.56 13.07 11.64
CA ILE A 177 4.49 14.18 11.43
C ILE A 177 3.80 15.33 10.71
N TYR A 178 3.06 15.05 9.65
CA TYR A 178 2.34 16.08 8.90
C TYR A 178 1.25 16.72 9.77
N ARG A 179 0.52 15.96 10.60
CA ARG A 179 -0.41 16.56 11.58
C ARG A 179 0.31 17.51 12.55
N ALA A 180 1.49 17.13 13.03
CA ALA A 180 2.29 17.98 13.91
C ALA A 180 2.79 19.26 13.19
N GLU A 181 3.20 19.16 11.93
CA GLU A 181 3.57 20.32 11.10
C GLU A 181 2.37 21.25 10.86
N LEU A 182 1.20 20.71 10.54
CA LEU A 182 -0.02 21.48 10.37
C LEU A 182 -0.40 22.21 11.66
N ALA A 183 -0.34 21.52 12.80
CA ALA A 183 -0.58 22.09 14.11
C ALA A 183 0.44 23.22 14.43
N SER A 184 1.72 23.03 14.09
CA SER A 184 2.76 24.06 14.24
C SER A 184 2.47 25.31 13.41
N ILE A 185 1.97 25.16 12.19
CA ILE A 185 1.56 26.30 11.35
C ILE A 185 0.35 27.02 11.98
N ARG A 186 -0.67 26.26 12.41
CA ARG A 186 -1.86 26.80 13.10
C ARG A 186 -1.47 27.58 14.37
N ASP A 187 -0.61 27.00 15.20
CA ASP A 187 -0.09 27.64 16.42
C ASP A 187 0.69 28.92 16.12
N GLY A 188 1.49 28.93 15.05
CA GLY A 188 2.21 30.11 14.61
C GLY A 188 1.28 31.27 14.26
N LEU A 189 0.13 30.98 13.64
CA LEU A 189 -0.90 31.96 13.32
C LEU A 189 -1.75 32.36 14.55
N ALA A 190 -1.99 31.45 15.48
CA ALA A 190 -2.70 31.79 16.72
C ALA A 190 -1.87 32.73 17.62
N LYS A 191 -0.54 32.55 17.64
CA LYS A 191 0.39 33.35 18.44
C LYS A 191 0.79 34.68 17.78
N GLY A 192 0.77 34.75 16.45
CA GLY A 192 1.02 35.96 15.69
C GLY A 192 -0.29 36.64 15.30
N TYR A 193 -0.62 37.77 15.94
CA TYR A 193 -1.78 38.64 15.68
C TYR A 193 -2.60 38.26 14.43
N MET A 194 -3.83 37.80 14.64
CA MET A 194 -4.76 37.31 13.62
C MET A 194 -4.98 38.27 12.42
N ASP A 195 -4.49 39.51 12.47
CA ASP A 195 -4.65 40.50 11.39
C ASP A 195 -3.42 40.66 10.49
N PHE A 196 -2.33 39.91 10.71
CA PHE A 196 -1.08 40.14 9.98
C PHE A 196 -1.03 39.33 8.65
N LYS A 197 -1.43 39.96 7.54
CA LYS A 197 -1.31 39.41 6.17
C LYS A 197 0.06 38.75 5.87
N PRO A 198 1.21 39.30 6.31
CA PRO A 198 2.52 38.65 6.12
C PRO A 198 2.63 37.26 6.76
N ALA A 199 2.09 37.06 7.96
CA ALA A 199 2.14 35.77 8.66
C ALA A 199 1.32 34.71 7.92
N ARG A 200 0.12 35.07 7.45
CA ARG A 200 -0.72 34.20 6.60
C ARG A 200 -0.03 33.81 5.30
N ARG A 201 0.63 34.76 4.63
CA ARG A 201 1.42 34.46 3.41
C ARG A 201 2.57 33.50 3.69
N GLN A 202 3.26 33.67 4.82
CA GLN A 202 4.30 32.74 5.23
C GLN A 202 3.72 31.34 5.53
N ALA A 203 2.59 31.26 6.22
CA ALA A 203 1.89 30.01 6.47
C ALA A 203 1.51 29.29 5.17
N LEU A 204 0.92 30.00 4.20
CA LEU A 204 0.62 29.46 2.87
C LEU A 204 1.88 28.95 2.16
N SER A 205 2.98 29.71 2.18
CA SER A 205 4.24 29.29 1.55
C SER A 205 4.82 27.99 2.13
N ARG A 206 4.53 27.71 3.40
CA ARG A 206 4.88 26.44 4.08
C ARG A 206 3.86 25.34 3.78
N LEU A 207 2.58 25.69 3.68
CA LEU A 207 1.49 24.75 3.49
C LEU A 207 1.50 24.10 2.10
N THR A 208 1.70 24.89 1.03
CA THR A 208 1.66 24.39 -0.35
C THR A 208 2.61 23.21 -0.63
N PRO A 209 3.92 23.26 -0.28
CA PRO A 209 4.80 22.12 -0.51
C PRO A 209 4.50 20.91 0.40
N LEU A 210 3.85 21.12 1.55
CA LEU A 210 3.41 20.03 2.43
C LEU A 210 2.15 19.36 1.87
N LEU A 211 1.18 20.13 1.39
CA LEU A 211 -0.02 19.60 0.73
C LEU A 211 0.37 18.69 -0.44
N ALA A 212 1.30 19.10 -1.30
CA ALA A 212 1.77 18.27 -2.42
C ALA A 212 2.43 16.93 -2.00
N ARG A 213 2.85 16.79 -0.73
CA ARG A 213 3.35 15.54 -0.16
C ARG A 213 2.23 14.74 0.48
N VAL A 214 1.35 15.40 1.23
CA VAL A 214 0.21 14.79 1.91
C VAL A 214 -0.78 14.20 0.90
N THR A 215 -1.01 14.84 -0.24
CA THR A 215 -1.88 14.32 -1.30
C THR A 215 -1.36 13.04 -1.97
N LYS A 216 -0.12 12.63 -1.69
CA LYS A 216 0.47 11.36 -2.15
C LYS A 216 0.33 10.23 -1.12
N LEU A 217 -0.13 10.54 0.10
CA LEU A 217 -0.46 9.56 1.11
C LEU A 217 -1.85 8.99 0.85
N GLN A 218 -2.17 7.82 1.42
CA GLN A 218 -3.53 7.27 1.37
C GLN A 218 -4.45 7.92 2.42
N ASP A 219 -3.92 8.79 3.28
CA ASP A 219 -4.66 9.53 4.31
C ASP A 219 -5.41 10.75 3.70
N SER A 220 -6.57 10.48 3.08
CA SER A 220 -7.44 11.50 2.51
C SER A 220 -7.99 12.49 3.54
N THR A 221 -8.15 12.06 4.79
CA THR A 221 -8.60 12.94 5.88
C THR A 221 -7.57 14.02 6.14
N LEU A 222 -6.30 13.64 6.23
CA LEU A 222 -5.21 14.59 6.41
C LEU A 222 -5.05 15.53 5.20
N ALA A 223 -5.21 15.03 3.98
CA ALA A 223 -5.20 15.87 2.79
C ALA A 223 -6.31 16.93 2.84
N ASN A 224 -7.52 16.55 3.24
CA ASN A 224 -8.65 17.46 3.42
C ASN A 224 -8.39 18.50 4.51
N GLU A 225 -7.75 18.13 5.64
CA GLU A 225 -7.35 19.10 6.67
C GLU A 225 -6.39 20.18 6.11
N TYR A 226 -5.43 19.78 5.28
CA TYR A 226 -4.50 20.71 4.64
C TYR A 226 -5.19 21.60 3.59
N LEU A 227 -6.11 21.03 2.81
CA LEU A 227 -6.90 21.77 1.84
C LEU A 227 -7.77 22.82 2.53
N ASP A 228 -8.48 22.46 3.60
CA ASP A 228 -9.28 23.41 4.37
C ASP A 228 -8.46 24.60 4.87
N GLU A 229 -7.23 24.37 5.34
CA GLU A 229 -6.32 25.46 5.73
C GLU A 229 -5.88 26.31 4.55
N LEU A 230 -5.60 25.69 3.40
CA LEU A 230 -5.23 26.39 2.18
C LEU A 230 -6.34 27.34 1.74
N PHE A 231 -7.59 26.86 1.67
CA PHE A 231 -8.75 27.66 1.30
C PHE A 231 -9.03 28.74 2.34
N ARG A 232 -9.02 28.40 3.63
CA ARG A 232 -9.29 29.35 4.72
C ARG A 232 -8.30 30.52 4.73
N TRP A 233 -7.00 30.25 4.65
CA TRP A 233 -6.00 31.33 4.74
C TRP A 233 -5.90 32.13 3.45
N THR A 234 -6.12 31.51 2.29
CA THR A 234 -6.19 32.22 1.01
C THR A 234 -7.40 33.16 0.97
N PHE A 235 -8.56 32.69 1.48
CA PHE A 235 -9.76 33.52 1.66
C PHE A 235 -9.49 34.71 2.59
N GLN A 236 -8.91 34.48 3.77
CA GLN A 236 -8.57 35.55 4.72
C GLN A 236 -7.51 36.55 4.22
N LEU A 237 -6.80 36.24 3.13
CA LEU A 237 -5.89 37.18 2.46
C LEU A 237 -6.60 38.04 1.40
N GLY A 238 -7.85 37.69 1.04
CA GLY A 238 -8.58 38.31 -0.06
C GLY A 238 -8.08 37.88 -1.43
N GLU A 239 -7.37 36.74 -1.53
CA GLU A 239 -6.81 36.25 -2.80
C GLU A 239 -7.85 35.34 -3.50
N TYR A 240 -9.03 35.90 -3.79
CA TYR A 240 -10.23 35.17 -4.22
C TYR A 240 -10.05 34.38 -5.51
N GLU A 241 -9.35 34.92 -6.51
CA GLU A 241 -9.12 34.21 -7.77
C GLU A 241 -8.26 32.95 -7.61
N LYS A 242 -7.40 32.90 -6.58
CA LYS A 242 -6.62 31.69 -6.29
C LYS A 242 -7.48 30.56 -5.73
N LEU A 243 -8.58 30.88 -5.05
CA LEU A 243 -9.49 29.84 -4.55
C LEU A 243 -10.11 29.04 -5.70
N ASP A 244 -10.44 29.69 -6.82
CA ASP A 244 -10.92 28.98 -8.01
C ASP A 244 -9.83 28.09 -8.64
N GLN A 245 -8.57 28.56 -8.66
CA GLN A 245 -7.45 27.75 -9.14
C GLN A 245 -7.28 26.48 -8.30
N TYR A 246 -7.32 26.62 -6.96
CA TYR A 246 -7.25 25.46 -6.06
C TYR A 246 -8.48 24.57 -6.17
N ARG A 247 -9.68 25.13 -6.38
CA ARG A 247 -10.90 24.35 -6.62
C ARG A 247 -10.71 23.44 -7.85
N VAL A 248 -10.33 24.02 -8.99
CA VAL A 248 -10.12 23.26 -10.23
C VAL A 248 -9.03 22.21 -10.07
N GLU A 249 -7.97 22.49 -9.32
CA GLU A 249 -6.87 21.55 -9.09
C GLU A 249 -7.28 20.35 -8.22
N TYR A 250 -8.09 20.56 -7.18
CA TYR A 250 -8.30 19.55 -6.14
C TYR A 250 -9.70 18.93 -6.10
N GLU A 251 -10.73 19.58 -6.66
CA GLU A 251 -12.13 19.14 -6.54
C GLU A 251 -12.38 17.75 -7.11
N GLU A 252 -11.68 17.36 -8.18
CA GLU A 252 -11.86 16.04 -8.80
C GLU A 252 -11.38 14.89 -7.92
N ASN A 253 -10.40 15.15 -7.05
CA ASN A 253 -9.70 14.11 -6.27
C ASN A 253 -10.00 14.19 -4.77
N PHE A 254 -10.54 15.31 -4.30
CA PHE A 254 -10.75 15.57 -2.88
C PHE A 254 -12.15 16.10 -2.60
N GLU A 255 -12.71 15.62 -1.51
CA GLU A 255 -14.02 16.01 -1.06
C GLU A 255 -13.91 17.19 -0.08
N PHE A 256 -14.27 18.39 -0.53
CA PHE A 256 -14.16 19.58 0.31
C PHE A 256 -15.22 19.63 1.40
N ASN A 257 -14.83 20.16 2.56
CA ASN A 257 -15.72 20.40 3.68
C ASN A 257 -16.73 21.53 3.38
N PRO A 258 -17.89 21.56 4.07
CA PRO A 258 -18.90 22.61 3.88
C PRO A 258 -18.34 24.03 4.03
N THR A 259 -17.42 24.22 4.98
CA THR A 259 -16.74 25.49 5.25
C THR A 259 -15.88 25.94 4.06
N THR A 260 -15.20 25.01 3.39
CA THR A 260 -14.41 25.29 2.19
C THR A 260 -15.31 25.70 1.02
N TRP A 261 -16.42 24.99 0.81
CA TRP A 261 -17.42 25.40 -0.17
C TRP A 261 -18.03 26.77 0.13
N ALA A 262 -18.33 27.07 1.39
CA ALA A 262 -18.81 28.40 1.79
C ALA A 262 -17.77 29.50 1.52
N ASN A 263 -16.48 29.27 1.82
CA ASN A 263 -15.41 30.23 1.51
C ASN A 263 -15.30 30.51 0.01
N ILE A 264 -15.45 29.47 -0.84
CA ILE A 264 -15.50 29.63 -2.30
C ILE A 264 -16.73 30.47 -2.69
N ALA A 265 -17.91 30.16 -2.14
CA ALA A 265 -19.14 30.88 -2.44
C ALA A 265 -19.03 32.38 -2.08
N ILE A 266 -18.44 32.70 -0.93
CA ILE A 266 -18.20 34.08 -0.49
C ILE A 266 -17.22 34.78 -1.44
N ALA A 267 -16.12 34.12 -1.80
CA ALA A 267 -15.12 34.69 -2.69
C ALA A 267 -15.69 34.99 -4.08
N ASP A 268 -16.44 34.04 -4.66
CA ASP A 268 -17.12 34.24 -5.95
C ASP A 268 -18.23 35.29 -5.86
N MET A 269 -18.92 35.42 -4.72
CA MET A 269 -19.88 36.52 -4.48
C MET A 269 -19.18 37.88 -4.55
N PHE A 270 -18.02 38.06 -3.91
CA PHE A 270 -17.25 39.31 -4.00
C PHE A 270 -16.71 39.57 -5.41
N LEU A 271 -16.21 38.54 -6.10
CA LEU A 271 -15.78 38.69 -7.51
C LEU A 271 -16.95 39.04 -8.43
N TYR A 272 -18.15 38.51 -8.16
CA TYR A 272 -19.36 38.86 -8.88
C TYR A 272 -19.78 40.32 -8.64
N GLU A 273 -19.75 40.74 -7.38
CA GLU A 273 -20.00 42.11 -6.96
C GLU A 273 -19.05 43.10 -7.65
N GLU A 274 -17.77 42.77 -7.76
CA GLU A 274 -16.80 43.67 -8.38
C GLU A 274 -16.96 43.73 -9.91
N SER A 275 -17.09 42.56 -10.55
CA SER A 275 -16.96 42.44 -12.00
C SER A 275 -18.28 42.50 -12.77
N GLY A 276 -19.41 42.14 -12.15
CA GLY A 276 -20.66 41.93 -12.88
C GLY A 276 -20.71 40.64 -13.70
N SER A 277 -19.69 39.79 -13.64
CA SER A 277 -19.57 38.64 -14.54
C SER A 277 -20.50 37.48 -14.11
N PRO A 278 -21.43 37.02 -14.97
CA PRO A 278 -22.36 35.94 -14.63
C PRO A 278 -21.68 34.61 -14.24
N ILE A 279 -20.42 34.42 -14.65
CA ILE A 279 -19.66 33.21 -14.29
C ILE A 279 -19.44 33.12 -12.77
N TYR A 280 -19.19 34.24 -12.10
CA TYR A 280 -18.94 34.25 -10.66
C TYR A 280 -20.26 34.10 -9.89
N LEU A 281 -21.37 34.66 -10.39
CA LEU A 281 -22.70 34.37 -9.84
C LEU A 281 -22.99 32.87 -9.88
N GLN A 282 -22.82 32.23 -11.04
CA GLN A 282 -23.07 30.80 -11.18
C GLN A 282 -22.20 29.98 -10.23
N ARG A 283 -20.90 30.29 -10.16
CA ARG A 283 -19.96 29.58 -9.28
C ARG A 283 -20.30 29.77 -7.80
N ALA A 284 -20.69 30.97 -7.39
CA ALA A 284 -21.12 31.23 -6.02
C ALA A 284 -22.37 30.41 -5.67
N LEU A 285 -23.35 30.31 -6.58
CA LEU A 285 -24.55 29.49 -6.39
C LEU A 285 -24.22 28.00 -6.33
N ASP A 286 -23.38 27.50 -7.24
CA ASP A 286 -22.93 26.10 -7.26
C ASP A 286 -22.18 25.72 -5.97
N ALA A 287 -21.30 26.60 -5.49
CA ALA A 287 -20.56 26.40 -4.25
C ALA A 287 -21.49 26.43 -3.03
N ASN A 288 -22.50 27.32 -3.01
CA ASN A 288 -23.55 27.30 -1.99
C ASN A 288 -24.32 25.99 -1.98
N ASP A 289 -24.74 25.48 -3.15
CA ASP A 289 -25.44 24.20 -3.26
C ASP A 289 -24.59 23.05 -2.73
N LYS A 290 -23.29 23.02 -3.05
CA LYS A 290 -22.37 22.00 -2.53
C LYS A 290 -22.17 22.10 -1.02
N ALA A 291 -22.09 23.31 -0.46
CA ALA A 291 -22.02 23.50 0.99
C ALA A 291 -23.28 22.97 1.68
N LEU A 292 -24.46 23.30 1.15
CA LEU A 292 -25.76 22.91 1.72
C LEU A 292 -26.10 21.45 1.49
N GLN A 293 -25.63 20.84 0.40
CA GLN A 293 -25.76 19.39 0.19
C GLN A 293 -25.02 18.61 1.29
N ARG A 294 -23.90 19.16 1.77
CA ARG A 294 -23.06 18.55 2.81
C ARG A 294 -23.57 18.85 4.22
N LEU A 295 -23.99 20.09 4.45
CA LEU A 295 -24.55 20.55 5.72
C LEU A 295 -25.81 21.38 5.43
N PRO A 296 -27.00 20.75 5.33
CA PRO A 296 -28.24 21.44 4.94
C PRO A 296 -28.65 22.59 5.87
N SER A 297 -28.20 22.54 7.12
CA SER A 297 -28.48 23.55 8.14
C SER A 297 -27.37 24.59 8.27
N TYR A 298 -26.46 24.71 7.31
CA TYR A 298 -25.37 25.67 7.38
C TYR A 298 -25.87 27.08 7.04
N GLY A 299 -25.84 28.01 8.00
CA GLY A 299 -26.43 29.34 7.83
C GLY A 299 -25.65 30.25 6.90
N VAL A 300 -24.32 30.18 6.90
CA VAL A 300 -23.46 31.10 6.12
C VAL A 300 -23.75 31.04 4.61
N PRO A 301 -23.85 29.86 3.95
CA PRO A 301 -24.27 29.78 2.55
C PRO A 301 -25.62 30.43 2.24
N LEU A 302 -26.59 30.33 3.16
CA LEU A 302 -27.92 30.93 3.00
C LEU A 302 -27.83 32.46 3.08
N ALA A 303 -27.02 33.00 3.98
CA ALA A 303 -26.73 34.43 4.03
C ALA A 303 -26.04 34.93 2.75
N VAL A 304 -25.08 34.19 2.21
CA VAL A 304 -24.45 34.51 0.91
C VAL A 304 -25.49 34.57 -0.20
N ARG A 305 -26.44 33.63 -0.25
CA ARG A 305 -27.55 33.68 -1.22
C ARG A 305 -28.43 34.91 -1.08
N LEU A 306 -28.76 35.32 0.14
CA LEU A 306 -29.50 36.57 0.38
C LEU A 306 -28.74 37.78 -0.19
N ILE A 307 -27.43 37.84 0.02
CA ILE A 307 -26.59 38.92 -0.52
C ILE A 307 -26.56 38.88 -2.06
N LEU A 308 -26.46 37.69 -2.67
CA LEU A 308 -26.54 37.55 -4.13
C LEU A 308 -27.87 38.07 -4.68
N HIS A 309 -29.00 37.76 -4.04
CA HIS A 309 -30.29 38.34 -4.42
C HIS A 309 -30.29 39.86 -4.28
N ALA A 310 -29.72 40.42 -3.21
CA ALA A 310 -29.60 41.86 -3.05
C ALA A 310 -28.72 42.52 -4.13
N ILE A 311 -27.65 41.86 -4.57
CA ILE A 311 -26.82 42.28 -5.71
C ILE A 311 -27.65 42.30 -7.00
N GLU A 312 -28.43 41.25 -7.26
CA GLU A 312 -29.29 41.17 -8.44
C GLU A 312 -30.42 42.21 -8.42
N ILE A 313 -31.05 42.46 -7.26
CA ILE A 313 -32.07 43.51 -7.10
C ILE A 313 -31.49 44.89 -7.44
N ASP A 314 -30.25 45.17 -7.04
CA ASP A 314 -29.57 46.43 -7.35
C ASP A 314 -29.23 46.57 -8.84
N ARG A 315 -28.88 45.46 -9.48
CA ARG A 315 -28.43 45.43 -10.88
C ARG A 315 -29.54 45.20 -11.89
N ALA A 316 -30.74 44.83 -11.45
CA ALA A 316 -31.86 44.50 -12.31
C ALA A 316 -32.17 45.66 -13.27
N ALA A 317 -32.09 45.38 -14.58
CA ALA A 317 -32.39 46.35 -15.63
C ALA A 317 -33.91 46.54 -15.84
N ASP A 318 -34.71 45.59 -15.39
CA ASP A 318 -36.16 45.56 -15.56
C ASP A 318 -36.86 45.12 -14.26
N GLU A 319 -38.12 45.56 -14.11
CA GLU A 319 -38.93 45.29 -12.92
C GLU A 319 -39.32 43.81 -12.78
N ALA A 320 -39.35 43.02 -13.85
CA ALA A 320 -39.71 41.60 -13.75
C ALA A 320 -38.57 40.81 -13.08
N THR A 321 -37.34 41.03 -13.53
CA THR A 321 -36.14 40.47 -12.90
C THR A 321 -36.06 40.88 -11.43
N LYS A 322 -36.25 42.17 -11.14
CA LYS A 322 -36.23 42.68 -9.76
C LYS A 322 -37.29 42.02 -8.88
N THR A 323 -38.53 41.91 -9.38
CA THR A 323 -39.64 41.28 -8.65
C THR A 323 -39.35 39.81 -8.36
N GLN A 324 -38.77 39.08 -9.32
CA GLN A 324 -38.39 37.69 -9.13
C GLN A 324 -37.35 37.54 -8.00
N GLN A 325 -36.30 38.36 -8.03
CA GLN A 325 -35.24 38.31 -7.00
C GLN A 325 -35.76 38.69 -5.62
N VAL A 326 -36.69 39.65 -5.53
CA VAL A 326 -37.37 39.98 -4.28
C VAL A 326 -38.18 38.78 -3.76
N SER A 327 -38.94 38.12 -4.64
CA SER A 327 -39.75 36.95 -4.28
C SER A 327 -38.89 35.76 -3.82
N ASP A 328 -37.75 35.53 -4.47
CA ASP A 328 -36.85 34.42 -4.13
C ASP A 328 -36.15 34.67 -2.79
N ALA A 329 -35.69 35.90 -2.55
CA ALA A 329 -35.12 36.31 -1.26
C ALA A 329 -36.15 36.21 -0.12
N ASP A 330 -37.39 36.65 -0.35
CA ASP A 330 -38.48 36.53 0.64
C ASP A 330 -38.77 35.07 0.99
N THR A 331 -38.80 34.19 -0.02
CA THR A 331 -38.97 32.75 0.17
C THR A 331 -37.85 32.17 1.03
N LEU A 332 -36.60 32.55 0.76
CA LEU A 332 -35.44 32.10 1.53
C LEU A 332 -35.47 32.61 2.99
N LEU A 333 -35.84 33.88 3.20
CA LEU A 333 -36.02 34.44 4.54
C LEU A 333 -37.12 33.73 5.31
N HIS A 334 -38.24 33.43 4.65
CA HIS A 334 -39.31 32.64 5.25
C HIS A 334 -38.83 31.24 5.63
N GLN A 335 -38.01 30.57 4.82
CA GLN A 335 -37.43 29.27 5.15
C GLN A 335 -36.50 29.35 6.36
N LEU A 336 -35.65 30.38 6.43
CA LEU A 336 -34.77 30.62 7.58
C LEU A 336 -35.59 30.85 8.86
N ASN A 337 -36.55 31.78 8.82
CA ASN A 337 -37.35 32.18 9.99
C ASN A 337 -38.37 31.14 10.45
N SER A 338 -38.84 30.26 9.57
CA SER A 338 -39.76 29.17 9.93
C SER A 338 -39.03 27.88 10.31
N GLY A 339 -37.71 27.82 10.07
CA GLY A 339 -36.89 26.66 10.42
C GLY A 339 -36.81 26.44 11.92
N SER A 340 -36.85 25.18 12.36
CA SER A 340 -36.67 24.82 13.78
C SER A 340 -35.21 24.87 14.24
N ASN A 341 -34.26 25.15 13.34
CA ASN A 341 -32.83 25.15 13.65
C ASN A 341 -32.32 26.57 13.96
N LEU A 342 -32.31 26.91 15.25
CA LEU A 342 -31.79 28.20 15.75
C LEU A 342 -30.33 28.45 15.36
N ILE A 343 -29.51 27.39 15.22
CA ILE A 343 -28.09 27.55 14.82
C ILE A 343 -28.00 28.10 13.40
N THR A 344 -28.84 27.62 12.48
CA THR A 344 -28.85 28.07 11.09
C THR A 344 -29.19 29.56 10.99
N VAL A 345 -30.22 30.00 11.72
CA VAL A 345 -30.64 31.41 11.75
C VAL A 345 -29.55 32.27 12.38
N TYR A 346 -28.98 31.82 13.50
CA TYR A 346 -27.87 32.48 14.16
C TYR A 346 -26.68 32.66 13.22
N GLU A 347 -26.19 31.60 12.57
CA GLU A 347 -25.04 31.66 11.66
C GLU A 347 -25.30 32.58 10.46
N ALA A 348 -26.50 32.51 9.89
CA ALA A 348 -26.87 33.35 8.76
C ALA A 348 -26.90 34.84 9.16
N TYR A 349 -27.58 35.17 10.26
CA TYR A 349 -27.70 36.54 10.73
C TYR A 349 -26.36 37.11 11.24
N ASP A 350 -25.60 36.32 12.00
CA ASP A 350 -24.26 36.72 12.49
C ASP A 350 -23.34 37.07 11.31
N TYR A 351 -23.38 36.30 10.23
CA TYR A 351 -22.61 36.60 9.03
C TYR A 351 -23.04 37.91 8.34
N LEU A 352 -24.35 38.14 8.19
CA LEU A 352 -24.88 39.41 7.65
C LEU A 352 -24.43 40.61 8.50
N LYS A 353 -24.53 40.48 9.82
CA LYS A 353 -24.12 41.49 10.80
C LYS A 353 -22.64 41.81 10.73
N GLN A 354 -21.77 40.81 10.57
CA GLN A 354 -20.33 41.03 10.39
C GLN A 354 -20.03 41.89 9.15
N LEU A 355 -20.80 41.70 8.07
CA LEU A 355 -20.65 42.41 6.80
C LEU A 355 -21.24 43.83 6.79
N GLU A 356 -22.02 44.23 7.80
CA GLU A 356 -22.50 45.63 7.93
C GLU A 356 -21.33 46.63 8.04
N SER A 357 -20.21 46.19 8.62
CA SER A 357 -19.00 46.99 8.74
C SER A 357 -18.12 46.98 7.48
N ASP A 358 -18.41 46.11 6.51
CA ASP A 358 -17.66 46.02 5.27
C ASP A 358 -18.11 47.09 4.27
N HIS A 359 -17.14 47.86 3.75
CA HIS A 359 -17.39 48.98 2.84
C HIS A 359 -18.09 48.60 1.52
N VAL A 360 -17.95 47.35 1.07
CA VAL A 360 -18.56 46.86 -0.17
C VAL A 360 -19.89 46.18 0.12
N ALA A 361 -19.92 45.26 1.09
CA ALA A 361 -21.09 44.44 1.37
C ALA A 361 -22.22 45.22 2.07
N SER A 362 -21.90 46.23 2.89
CA SER A 362 -22.88 47.00 3.68
C SER A 362 -24.03 47.58 2.86
N ARG A 363 -23.79 48.02 1.62
CA ARG A 363 -24.87 48.54 0.74
C ARG A 363 -25.92 47.49 0.43
N TYR A 364 -25.53 46.22 0.34
CA TYR A 364 -26.42 45.11 0.05
C TYR A 364 -27.16 44.65 1.31
N ILE A 365 -26.52 44.72 2.47
CA ILE A 365 -27.20 44.52 3.75
C ILE A 365 -28.29 45.58 3.95
N ASN A 366 -28.00 46.85 3.69
CA ASN A 366 -28.99 47.93 3.75
C ASN A 366 -30.17 47.69 2.80
N LYS A 367 -29.91 47.19 1.58
CA LYS A 367 -30.99 46.80 0.65
C LYS A 367 -31.85 45.68 1.20
N LEU A 368 -31.27 44.68 1.86
CA LEU A 368 -32.06 43.64 2.50
C LEU A 368 -32.97 44.24 3.59
N HIS A 369 -32.50 45.22 4.37
CA HIS A 369 -33.36 45.95 5.32
C HIS A 369 -34.46 46.75 4.65
N ASP A 370 -34.16 47.45 3.55
CA ASP A 370 -35.14 48.25 2.81
C ASP A 370 -36.31 47.39 2.30
N TYR A 371 -36.02 46.17 1.82
CA TYR A 371 -37.03 45.27 1.26
C TYR A 371 -37.67 44.32 2.29
N PHE A 372 -36.93 43.91 3.32
CA PHE A 372 -37.29 42.78 4.17
C PHE A 372 -37.12 43.03 5.68
N SER A 373 -37.19 44.29 6.13
CA SER A 373 -37.04 44.69 7.55
C SER A 373 -37.67 43.71 8.55
N ALA A 374 -38.97 43.42 8.44
CA ALA A 374 -39.67 42.53 9.38
C ALA A 374 -39.11 41.09 9.42
N SER A 375 -38.68 40.56 8.27
CA SER A 375 -38.07 39.23 8.19
C SER A 375 -36.67 39.22 8.79
N LEU A 376 -35.90 40.30 8.64
CA LEU A 376 -34.59 40.44 9.27
C LEU A 376 -34.68 40.65 10.78
N ASP A 377 -35.67 41.42 11.27
CA ASP A 377 -35.93 41.56 12.70
C ASP A 377 -36.23 40.19 13.33
N THR A 378 -36.92 39.31 12.60
CA THR A 378 -37.19 37.92 13.04
C THR A 378 -35.90 37.10 13.11
N MET A 379 -34.98 37.26 12.15
CA MET A 379 -33.67 36.61 12.20
C MET A 379 -32.82 37.13 13.37
N GLU A 380 -32.86 38.43 13.65
CA GLU A 380 -32.17 39.06 14.78
C GLU A 380 -32.69 38.51 16.12
N GLN A 381 -34.01 38.33 16.23
CA GLN A 381 -34.59 37.66 17.40
C GLN A 381 -34.08 36.22 17.52
N GLY A 382 -34.03 35.46 16.42
CA GLY A 382 -33.48 34.10 16.41
C GLY A 382 -32.00 34.03 16.83
N TYR A 383 -31.19 35.00 16.38
CA TYR A 383 -29.81 35.18 16.84
C TYR A 383 -29.73 35.43 18.35
N THR A 384 -30.58 36.31 18.87
CA THR A 384 -30.64 36.64 20.30
C THR A 384 -31.07 35.43 21.13
N ASP A 385 -32.10 34.72 20.68
CA ASP A 385 -32.62 33.51 21.33
C ASP A 385 -31.55 32.41 21.40
N TYR A 386 -30.74 32.26 20.35
CA TYR A 386 -29.61 31.33 20.35
C TYR A 386 -28.56 31.72 21.40
N LEU A 387 -28.17 32.99 21.48
CA LEU A 387 -27.20 33.46 22.47
C LEU A 387 -27.73 33.30 23.92
N ILE A 388 -29.02 33.53 24.14
CA ILE A 388 -29.67 33.26 25.45
C ILE A 388 -29.61 31.76 25.76
N SER A 389 -29.92 30.89 24.79
CA SER A 389 -29.88 29.43 24.99
C SER A 389 -28.47 28.89 25.35
N ARG A 390 -27.44 29.65 24.97
CA ARG A 390 -26.02 29.38 25.27
C ARG A 390 -25.55 29.97 26.60
N GLY A 391 -26.37 30.81 27.25
CA GLY A 391 -26.00 31.58 28.44
C GLY A 391 -25.02 32.72 28.14
N GLU A 392 -24.91 33.13 26.88
CA GLU A 392 -24.03 34.23 26.44
C GLU A 392 -24.74 35.60 26.56
N LEU A 393 -26.08 35.60 26.67
CA LEU A 393 -26.91 36.74 27.01
C LEU A 393 -27.92 36.38 28.12
N PRO A 394 -28.29 37.33 29.00
CA PRO A 394 -29.34 37.11 30.00
C PRO A 394 -30.70 36.94 29.30
N ALA A 395 -31.54 36.05 29.83
CA ALA A 395 -32.92 35.96 29.36
C ALA A 395 -33.68 37.27 29.70
N ALA A 396 -34.56 37.71 28.81
CA ALA A 396 -35.36 38.90 29.04
C ALA A 396 -36.15 38.77 30.37
N GLY A 397 -35.78 39.57 31.38
CA GLY A 397 -36.35 39.51 32.74
C GLY A 397 -35.45 38.91 33.82
N GLU A 398 -34.23 38.47 33.48
CA GLU A 398 -33.18 38.05 34.44
C GLU A 398 -32.22 39.18 34.84
N ASP A 399 -32.59 40.45 34.60
CA ASP A 399 -31.93 41.58 35.26
C ASP A 399 -32.23 41.53 36.76
N GLY A 400 -31.34 40.85 37.47
CA GLY A 400 -31.37 40.63 38.90
C GLY A 400 -31.42 41.92 39.70
N TYR A 401 -32.44 41.97 40.56
CA TYR A 401 -32.38 42.53 41.91
C TYR A 401 -31.21 41.97 42.74
#